data_AF-A0A550H3K3-F1
#
_entry.id   AF-A0A550H3K3-F1
#
_cell.length_a   1.000
_cell.length_b   1.000
_cell.length_c   1.000
_cell.angle_alpha   90.00
_cell.angle_beta   90.00
_cell.angle_gamma   90.00
#
_symmetry.space_group_name_H-M   'P 1'
#
loop_
_entity.id
_entity.type
_entity.pdbx_description
1 polymer ?
#
loop_
_entity_poly.entity_id
_entity_poly.type
_entity_poly.pdbx_seq_one_letter_code
_entity_poly.pdbx_strand_id
1 'polypeptide(L)'
;MAVPSEFFTSLLLWFVRAFISSVICLAIGFIAIKSLTHLTTKISEFKIIREDPVATSLFVSGFLIFAGLVVYGSMVNPFFLGQSVIVGSYFNLQRLLVVVLSFFVSLFFGWLFYFVFAKLTPFGVDLDNINTSPVAVGIFLFGYEVFLGLIVYGALMIPLG
;
A
#
# COMPACT_ATOMS: atom_id res chain seq x y z
N MET A 1 -19.04 9.58 -37.35
CA MET A 1 -19.70 9.04 -36.14
C MET A 1 -19.44 10.02 -35.02
N ALA A 2 -20.47 10.75 -34.56
CA ALA A 2 -20.30 11.66 -33.43
C ALA A 2 -20.10 10.80 -32.18
N VAL A 3 -18.95 10.94 -31.50
CA VAL A 3 -18.74 10.32 -30.20
C VAL A 3 -19.79 10.94 -29.25
N PRO A 4 -20.69 10.15 -28.64
CA PRO A 4 -21.74 10.71 -27.80
C PRO A 4 -21.11 11.45 -26.62
N SER A 5 -21.61 12.64 -26.29
CA SER A 5 -21.20 13.39 -25.09
C SER A 5 -21.27 12.55 -23.81
N GLU A 6 -22.18 11.56 -23.79
CA GLU A 6 -22.33 10.57 -22.73
C GLU A 6 -21.06 9.71 -22.54
N PHE A 7 -20.39 9.30 -23.62
CA PHE A 7 -19.18 8.49 -23.53
C PHE A 7 -18.04 9.24 -22.84
N PHE A 8 -17.80 10.50 -23.22
CA PHE A 8 -16.77 11.33 -22.57
C PHE A 8 -17.10 11.63 -21.11
N THR A 9 -18.38 11.85 -20.81
CA THR A 9 -18.83 12.09 -19.44
C THR A 9 -18.61 10.84 -18.56
N SER A 10 -18.98 9.66 -19.04
CA SER A 10 -18.74 8.39 -18.34
C SER A 10 -17.25 8.09 -18.17
N LEU A 11 -16.44 8.33 -19.21
CA LEU A 11 -14.99 8.14 -19.16
C LEU A 11 -14.34 9.08 -18.14
N LEU A 12 -14.74 10.35 -18.11
CA LEU A 12 -14.20 11.35 -17.18
C LEU A 12 -14.61 11.02 -15.74
N LEU A 13 -15.87 10.64 -15.50
CA LEU A 13 -16.32 10.16 -14.20
C LEU A 13 -15.56 8.91 -13.74
N TRP A 14 -15.33 7.95 -14.66
CA TRP A 14 -14.53 6.75 -14.41
C TRP A 14 -13.08 7.09 -14.05
N PHE A 15 -12.48 8.05 -14.74
CA PHE A 15 -11.11 8.49 -14.47
C PHE A 15 -11.01 9.16 -13.10
N VAL A 16 -11.93 10.08 -12.79
CA VAL A 16 -11.95 10.81 -11.51
C VAL A 16 -12.10 9.85 -10.34
N ARG A 17 -12.99 8.85 -10.44
CA ARG A 17 -13.14 7.84 -9.37
C ARG A 17 -11.88 6.99 -9.16
N ALA A 18 -11.25 6.54 -10.24
CA ALA A 18 -10.04 5.74 -10.18
C ALA A 18 -8.87 6.55 -9.61
N PHE A 19 -8.73 7.80 -10.07
CA PHE A 19 -7.71 8.73 -9.62
C PHE A 19 -7.84 9.01 -8.12
N ILE A 20 -9.01 9.44 -7.64
CA ILE A 20 -9.21 9.76 -6.23
C ILE A 20 -9.03 8.51 -5.35
N SER A 21 -9.55 7.36 -5.79
CA SER A 21 -9.36 6.08 -5.08
C SER A 21 -7.87 5.75 -4.93
N SER A 22 -7.09 5.92 -6.01
CA SER A 22 -5.65 5.66 -5.99
C SER A 22 -4.90 6.59 -5.06
N VAL A 23 -5.23 7.90 -5.04
CA VAL A 23 -4.60 8.88 -4.13
C VAL A 23 -4.88 8.54 -2.67
N ILE A 24 -6.12 8.17 -2.34
CA ILE A 24 -6.49 7.79 -0.97
C ILE A 24 -5.73 6.52 -0.54
N CYS A 25 -5.69 5.48 -1.38
CA CYS A 25 -4.96 4.25 -1.07
C CYS A 25 -3.45 4.49 -0.94
N LEU A 26 -2.87 5.32 -1.80
CA LEU A 26 -1.47 5.71 -1.70
C LEU A 26 -1.18 6.46 -0.40
N ALA A 27 -2.05 7.39 0.01
CA ALA A 27 -1.92 8.10 1.27
C ALA A 27 -1.99 7.15 2.47
N ILE A 28 -2.92 6.20 2.45
CA ILE A 28 -3.01 5.15 3.49
C ILE A 28 -1.73 4.30 3.51
N GLY A 29 -1.25 3.82 2.36
CA GLY A 29 -0.03 3.02 2.29
C GLY A 29 1.22 3.78 2.76
N PHE A 30 1.32 5.07 2.42
CA PHE A 30 2.39 5.94 2.90
C PHE A 30 2.36 6.07 4.43
N ILE A 31 1.17 6.18 5.03
CA ILE A 31 1.02 6.14 6.50
C ILE A 31 1.49 4.78 7.05
N ALA A 32 1.26 3.66 6.34
CA ALA A 32 1.70 2.32 6.77
C ALA A 32 3.20 2.24 6.89
N ILE A 33 3.89 2.66 5.83
CA ILE A 33 5.34 2.65 5.74
C ILE A 33 5.91 3.53 6.86
N LYS A 34 5.32 4.71 7.09
CA LYS A 34 5.72 5.60 8.19
C LYS A 34 5.45 4.99 9.57
N SER A 35 4.33 4.29 9.74
CA SER A 35 3.97 3.59 10.98
C SER A 35 4.89 2.40 11.25
N LEU A 36 5.36 1.71 10.21
CA LEU A 36 6.33 0.63 10.35
C LEU A 36 7.60 1.12 11.05
N THR A 37 8.15 2.26 10.64
CA THR A 37 9.34 2.84 11.28
C THR A 37 9.14 3.13 12.76
N HIS A 38 7.92 3.45 13.20
CA HIS A 38 7.61 3.62 14.62
C HIS A 38 7.44 2.29 15.36
N LEU A 39 6.93 1.26 14.69
CA LEU A 39 6.74 -0.07 15.26
C LEU A 39 8.07 -0.81 15.43
N THR A 40 8.98 -0.66 14.47
CA THR A 40 10.34 -1.23 14.48
C THR A 40 11.30 -0.34 15.26
N THR A 41 10.90 0.10 16.46
CA THR A 41 11.39 1.23 17.31
C THR A 41 12.91 1.36 17.54
N LYS A 42 13.74 0.49 16.96
CA LYS A 42 15.19 0.50 17.01
C LYS A 42 15.89 0.77 15.66
N ILE A 43 15.17 0.86 14.55
CA ILE A 43 15.77 1.05 13.22
C ILE A 43 15.58 2.50 12.76
N SER A 44 16.66 3.25 12.59
CA SER A 44 16.65 4.59 11.97
C SER A 44 16.61 4.49 10.43
N GLU A 45 15.66 3.71 9.90
CA GLU A 45 15.59 3.23 8.51
C GLU A 45 15.80 4.38 7.51
N PHE A 46 14.99 5.44 7.63
CA PHE A 46 14.98 6.57 6.70
C PHE A 46 16.23 7.45 6.73
N LYS A 47 16.97 7.49 7.85
CA LYS A 47 18.21 8.26 7.94
C LYS A 47 19.33 7.51 7.22
N ILE A 48 19.41 6.21 7.45
CA ILE A 48 20.46 5.33 6.90
C ILE A 48 20.29 5.17 5.38
N ILE A 49 19.06 5.04 4.89
CA ILE A 49 18.78 4.86 3.45
C ILE A 49 19.20 6.06 2.62
N ARG A 50 19.00 7.29 3.13
CA ARG A 50 19.30 8.53 2.40
C ARG A 50 20.79 8.71 2.07
N GLU A 51 21.66 8.08 2.84
CA GLU A 51 23.11 8.19 2.69
C GLU A 51 23.66 7.17 1.68
N ASP A 52 22.87 6.14 1.31
CA ASP A 52 23.26 5.10 0.37
C ASP A 52 22.38 5.06 -0.89
N PRO A 53 22.95 5.25 -2.10
CA PRO A 53 22.19 5.26 -3.34
C PRO A 53 21.46 3.95 -3.65
N VAL A 54 22.03 2.79 -3.26
CA VAL A 54 21.44 1.48 -3.53
C VAL A 54 20.22 1.27 -2.65
N ALA A 55 20.35 1.53 -1.35
CA ALA A 55 19.24 1.50 -0.40
C ALA A 55 18.11 2.43 -0.82
N THR A 56 18.44 3.66 -1.25
CA THR A 56 17.45 4.62 -1.74
C THR A 56 16.73 4.08 -2.98
N SER A 57 17.47 3.49 -3.92
CA SER A 57 16.87 2.92 -5.13
C SER A 57 15.95 1.74 -4.83
N LEU A 58 16.28 0.91 -3.84
CA LEU A 58 15.44 -0.20 -3.39
C LEU A 58 14.12 0.29 -2.80
N PHE A 59 14.18 1.27 -1.88
CA PHE A 59 12.98 1.91 -1.34
C PHE A 59 12.10 2.53 -2.42
N VAL A 60 12.67 3.31 -3.34
CA VAL A 60 11.90 3.91 -4.44
C VAL A 60 11.28 2.85 -5.35
N SER A 61 12.01 1.76 -5.63
CA SER A 61 11.52 0.66 -6.47
C SER A 61 10.34 -0.08 -5.82
N GLY A 62 10.40 -0.33 -4.52
CA GLY A 62 9.31 -0.99 -3.79
C GLY A 62 8.07 -0.11 -3.73
N PHE A 63 8.25 1.19 -3.47
CA PHE A 63 7.18 2.17 -3.53
C PHE A 63 6.52 2.25 -4.90
N LEU A 64 7.28 2.17 -5.99
CA LEU A 64 6.73 2.13 -7.35
C LEU A 64 5.88 0.88 -7.61
N ILE A 65 6.31 -0.29 -7.11
CA ILE A 65 5.52 -1.53 -7.21
C ILE A 65 4.23 -1.39 -6.39
N PHE A 66 4.35 -0.93 -5.15
CA PHE A 66 3.20 -0.64 -4.29
C PHE A 66 2.20 0.30 -4.99
N ALA A 67 2.69 1.41 -5.53
CA ALA A 67 1.87 2.38 -6.24
C ALA A 67 1.20 1.78 -7.47
N GLY A 68 1.92 0.99 -8.27
CA GLY A 68 1.38 0.30 -9.43
C GLY A 68 0.22 -0.63 -9.07
N LEU A 69 0.38 -1.44 -8.00
CA LEU A 69 -0.66 -2.35 -7.52
C LEU A 69 -1.91 -1.60 -7.04
N VAL A 70 -1.73 -0.51 -6.30
CA VAL A 70 -2.82 0.35 -5.83
C VAL A 70 -3.55 1.04 -6.96
N VAL A 71 -2.82 1.63 -7.89
CA VAL A 71 -3.39 2.32 -9.06
C VAL A 71 -4.18 1.33 -9.91
N TYR A 72 -3.60 0.18 -10.21
CA TYR A 72 -4.27 -0.86 -10.99
C TYR A 72 -5.54 -1.36 -10.27
N GLY A 73 -5.47 -1.67 -8.97
CA GLY A 73 -6.64 -2.06 -8.19
C GLY A 73 -7.74 -0.99 -8.19
N SER A 74 -7.35 0.28 -8.10
CA SER A 74 -8.29 1.42 -8.12
C SER A 74 -8.91 1.67 -9.49
N MET A 75 -8.23 1.33 -10.58
CA MET A 75 -8.77 1.40 -11.94
C MET A 75 -9.85 0.33 -12.18
N VAL A 76 -9.64 -0.87 -11.66
CA VAL A 76 -10.58 -1.99 -11.80
C VAL A 76 -11.78 -1.81 -10.87
N ASN A 77 -11.54 -1.50 -9.60
CA ASN A 77 -12.56 -1.40 -8.56
C ASN A 77 -12.41 -0.11 -7.72
N PRO A 78 -12.72 1.06 -8.29
CA PRO A 78 -12.70 2.32 -7.55
C PRO A 78 -13.78 2.32 -6.45
N PHE A 79 -13.45 2.90 -5.30
CA PHE A 79 -14.37 3.04 -4.16
C PHE A 79 -14.92 4.47 -4.01
N PHE A 80 -14.32 5.45 -4.66
CA PHE A 80 -14.89 6.79 -4.78
C PHE A 80 -16.02 6.77 -5.83
N LEU A 81 -17.18 7.37 -5.50
CA LEU A 81 -18.42 7.35 -6.29
C LEU A 81 -18.92 5.91 -6.58
N GLY A 82 -19.82 5.41 -5.73
CA GLY A 82 -20.37 4.05 -5.82
C GLY A 82 -20.96 3.69 -7.18
N GLN A 83 -21.19 2.39 -7.43
CA GLN A 83 -21.64 1.89 -8.74
C GLN A 83 -23.01 2.41 -9.21
N SER A 84 -23.79 3.04 -8.32
CA SER A 84 -25.07 3.65 -8.67
C SER A 84 -24.92 5.13 -9.03
N VAL A 85 -25.37 5.48 -10.25
CA VAL A 85 -25.56 6.87 -10.72
C VAL A 85 -26.63 7.63 -9.91
N ILE A 86 -27.36 6.91 -9.06
CA ILE A 86 -28.42 7.43 -8.19
C ILE A 86 -27.77 7.97 -6.90
N VAL A 87 -27.25 9.20 -6.96
CA VAL A 87 -27.11 10.31 -5.96
C VAL A 87 -27.01 10.03 -4.43
N GLY A 88 -26.94 8.80 -3.95
CA GLY A 88 -27.01 8.48 -2.51
C GLY A 88 -25.69 8.13 -1.85
N SER A 89 -24.70 7.60 -2.59
CA SER A 89 -23.46 7.08 -1.98
C SER A 89 -22.22 7.50 -2.77
N TYR A 90 -21.67 8.65 -2.40
CA TYR A 90 -20.40 9.18 -2.92
C TYR A 90 -19.19 8.30 -2.58
N PHE A 91 -19.33 7.37 -1.64
CA PHE A 91 -18.27 6.46 -1.22
C PHE A 91 -18.81 5.05 -1.09
N ASN A 92 -18.15 4.09 -1.75
CA ASN A 92 -18.23 2.69 -1.36
C ASN A 92 -17.49 2.52 -0.02
N LEU A 93 -18.17 2.91 1.07
CA LEU A 93 -17.62 2.92 2.42
C LEU A 93 -17.19 1.51 2.85
N GLN A 94 -17.91 0.48 2.40
CA GLN A 94 -17.55 -0.91 2.63
C GLN A 94 -16.18 -1.24 2.04
N ARG A 95 -15.92 -0.87 0.78
CA ARG A 95 -14.61 -1.09 0.15
C ARG A 95 -13.51 -0.28 0.85
N LEU A 96 -13.79 0.97 1.20
CA LEU A 96 -12.83 1.79 1.96
C LEU A 96 -12.48 1.15 3.30
N LEU A 97 -13.47 0.65 4.05
CA LEU A 97 -13.25 -0.06 5.31
C LEU A 97 -12.45 -1.35 5.11
N VAL A 98 -12.71 -2.11 4.05
CA VAL A 98 -11.95 -3.32 3.72
C VAL A 98 -10.48 -2.98 3.43
N VAL A 99 -10.21 -1.91 2.67
CA VAL A 99 -8.84 -1.43 2.42
C VAL A 99 -8.16 -1.02 3.72
N VAL A 100 -8.84 -0.24 4.56
CA VAL A 100 -8.31 0.20 5.86
C VAL A 100 -8.03 -0.99 6.79
N LEU A 101 -8.93 -1.96 6.87
CA LEU A 101 -8.72 -3.18 7.65
C LEU A 101 -7.57 -4.02 7.09
N SER A 102 -7.47 -4.17 5.78
CA SER A 102 -6.39 -4.91 5.13
C SER A 102 -5.03 -4.26 5.40
N PHE A 103 -5.00 -2.93 5.48
CA PHE A 103 -3.83 -2.19 5.96
C PHE A 103 -3.45 -2.57 7.40
N PHE A 104 -4.40 -2.61 8.34
CA PHE A 104 -4.11 -3.02 9.72
C PHE A 104 -3.66 -4.47 9.81
N VAL A 105 -4.24 -5.36 8.99
CA VAL A 105 -3.80 -6.75 8.84
C VAL A 105 -2.35 -6.79 8.34
N SER A 106 -1.99 -6.00 7.33
CA SER A 106 -0.61 -5.92 6.83
C SER A 106 0.37 -5.48 7.92
N LEU A 107 0.02 -4.45 8.71
CA LEU A 107 0.84 -4.01 9.83
C LEU A 107 0.95 -5.08 10.93
N PHE A 108 -0.17 -5.72 11.27
CA PHE A 108 -0.20 -6.80 12.25
C PHE A 108 0.70 -7.96 11.83
N PHE A 109 0.62 -8.40 10.57
CA PHE A 109 1.49 -9.46 10.07
C PHE A 109 2.96 -9.02 9.95
N GLY A 110 3.24 -7.79 9.53
CA GLY A 110 4.61 -7.26 9.53
C GLY A 110 5.24 -7.30 10.94
N TRP A 111 4.48 -6.87 11.94
CA TRP A 111 4.87 -6.96 13.36
C TRP A 111 5.00 -8.41 13.84
N LEU A 112 4.02 -9.26 13.51
CA LEU A 112 3.99 -10.65 13.92
C LEU A 112 5.20 -11.40 13.35
N PHE A 113 5.53 -11.20 12.08
CA PHE A 113 6.71 -11.79 11.46
C PHE A 113 7.98 -11.28 12.12
N TYR A 114 8.09 -9.98 12.38
CA TYR A 114 9.22 -9.43 13.14
C TYR A 114 9.38 -10.13 14.49
N PHE A 115 8.29 -10.25 15.26
CA PHE A 115 8.29 -10.91 16.57
C PHE A 115 8.65 -12.40 16.48
N VAL A 116 8.11 -13.12 15.50
CA VAL A 116 8.37 -14.54 15.28
C VAL A 116 9.85 -14.77 14.94
N PHE A 117 10.40 -14.02 13.98
CA PHE A 117 11.79 -14.19 13.54
C PHE A 117 12.79 -13.75 14.63
N ALA A 118 12.48 -12.68 15.38
CA ALA A 118 13.35 -12.21 16.45
C ALA A 118 13.31 -13.09 17.70
N LYS A 119 12.17 -13.71 18.03
CA LYS A 119 11.94 -14.28 19.37
C LYS A 119 11.66 -15.77 19.43
N LEU A 120 11.26 -16.42 18.33
CA LEU A 120 11.00 -17.87 18.29
C LEU A 120 12.19 -18.64 17.72
N THR A 121 12.66 -19.64 18.47
CA THR A 121 13.62 -20.64 17.99
C THR A 121 12.93 -21.58 16.99
N PRO A 122 13.58 -21.98 15.86
CA PRO A 122 15.03 -21.97 15.62
C PRO A 122 15.57 -20.71 14.93
N PHE A 123 14.74 -19.69 14.67
CA PHE A 123 15.16 -18.57 13.82
C PHE A 123 16.11 -17.63 14.56
N GLY A 124 15.75 -17.15 15.76
CA GLY A 124 16.64 -16.36 16.64
C GLY A 124 17.42 -15.26 15.91
N VAL A 125 16.86 -14.72 14.83
CA VAL A 125 17.56 -13.82 13.91
C VAL A 125 17.56 -12.46 14.56
N ASP A 126 18.75 -11.89 14.76
CA ASP A 126 18.87 -10.52 15.24
C ASP A 126 18.49 -9.56 14.11
N LEU A 127 17.20 -9.27 13.98
CA LEU A 127 16.67 -8.31 13.01
C LEU A 127 17.16 -6.88 13.30
N ASP A 128 17.64 -6.59 14.52
CA ASP A 128 18.26 -5.30 14.83
C ASP A 128 19.60 -5.13 14.04
N ASN A 129 20.23 -6.22 13.56
CA ASN A 129 21.46 -6.20 12.76
C ASN A 129 21.23 -5.76 11.29
N ILE A 130 19.98 -5.65 10.84
CA ILE A 130 19.68 -5.09 9.50
C ILE A 130 20.14 -3.62 9.44
N ASN A 131 20.18 -2.94 10.58
CA ASN A 131 20.55 -1.53 10.72
C ASN A 131 22.03 -1.25 10.42
N THR A 132 22.84 -2.29 10.42
CA THR A 132 24.29 -2.20 10.20
C THR A 132 24.63 -1.99 8.72
N SER A 133 23.69 -2.28 7.81
CA SER A 133 23.87 -2.13 6.37
C SER A 133 22.68 -1.38 5.75
N PRO A 134 22.91 -0.19 5.14
CA PRO A 134 21.85 0.55 4.44
C PRO A 134 21.13 -0.30 3.39
N VAL A 135 21.88 -1.14 2.67
CA VAL A 135 21.33 -2.02 1.64
C VAL A 135 20.37 -3.04 2.24
N ALA A 136 20.69 -3.60 3.41
CA ALA A 136 19.82 -4.55 4.09
C ALA A 136 18.49 -3.90 4.53
N VAL A 137 18.56 -2.67 5.05
CA VAL A 137 17.36 -1.85 5.35
C VAL A 137 16.55 -1.60 4.07
N GLY A 138 17.21 -1.26 2.96
CA GLY A 138 16.57 -1.05 1.66
C GLY A 138 15.83 -2.28 1.15
N ILE A 139 16.44 -3.47 1.25
CA ILE A 139 15.80 -4.75 0.87
C ILE A 139 14.59 -5.03 1.76
N PHE A 140 14.72 -4.79 3.06
CA PHE A 140 13.64 -5.00 4.02
C PHE A 140 12.42 -4.12 3.70
N LEU A 141 12.62 -2.81 3.51
CA LEU A 141 11.54 -1.89 3.15
C LEU A 141 10.94 -2.23 1.79
N PHE A 142 11.77 -2.54 0.78
CA PHE A 142 11.29 -3.00 -0.52
C PHE A 142 10.34 -4.19 -0.39
N GLY A 143 10.75 -5.21 0.38
CA GLY A 143 9.93 -6.39 0.62
C GLY A 143 8.60 -6.06 1.31
N TYR A 144 8.64 -5.16 2.30
CA TYR A 144 7.43 -4.71 2.98
C TYR A 144 6.48 -3.94 2.05
N GLU A 145 6.99 -3.05 1.20
CA GLU A 145 6.17 -2.29 0.25
C GLU A 145 5.47 -3.20 -0.77
N VAL A 146 6.18 -4.21 -1.27
CA VAL A 146 5.61 -5.23 -2.14
C VAL A 146 4.51 -6.01 -1.40
N PHE A 147 4.78 -6.45 -0.17
CA PHE A 147 3.80 -7.17 0.65
C PHE A 147 2.54 -6.32 0.90
N LEU A 148 2.71 -5.07 1.33
CA LEU A 148 1.63 -4.12 1.54
C LEU A 148 0.81 -3.91 0.27
N GLY A 149 1.49 -3.76 -0.88
CA GLY A 149 0.84 -3.59 -2.18
C GLY A 149 -0.05 -4.77 -2.55
N LEU A 150 0.42 -6.00 -2.32
CA LEU A 150 -0.36 -7.21 -2.58
C LEU A 150 -1.61 -7.30 -1.69
N ILE A 151 -1.49 -6.94 -0.41
CA ILE A 151 -2.62 -6.95 0.53
C ILE A 151 -3.66 -5.90 0.14
N VAL A 152 -3.24 -4.67 -0.15
CA VAL A 152 -4.16 -3.60 -0.59
C VAL A 152 -4.80 -3.93 -1.94
N TYR A 153 -4.02 -4.48 -2.88
CA TYR A 153 -4.55 -4.94 -4.16
C TYR A 153 -5.60 -6.04 -3.98
N GLY A 154 -5.32 -7.04 -3.14
CA GLY A 154 -6.29 -8.07 -2.78
C GLY A 154 -7.57 -7.47 -2.21
N ALA A 155 -7.46 -6.51 -1.28
CA ALA A 155 -8.59 -5.79 -0.70
C ALA A 155 -9.46 -5.08 -1.76
N LEU A 156 -8.81 -4.48 -2.76
CA LEU A 156 -9.47 -3.83 -3.88
C LEU A 156 -10.10 -4.81 -4.87
N MET A 157 -9.69 -6.07 -4.90
CA MET A 157 -10.24 -7.10 -5.79
C MET A 157 -11.32 -7.97 -5.16
N ILE A 158 -11.50 -7.91 -3.83
CA ILE A 158 -12.58 -8.66 -3.18
C ILE A 158 -13.93 -8.21 -3.75
N PRO A 159 -14.77 -9.16 -4.23
CA PRO A 159 -16.14 -8.87 -4.58
C PRO A 159 -16.90 -8.55 -3.30
N LEU A 160 -17.48 -7.36 -3.26
CA LEU A 160 -18.39 -6.94 -2.19
C LEU A 160 -19.79 -7.18 -2.73
N GLY A 161 -20.59 -7.90 -1.95
CA GLY A 161 -21.96 -8.29 -2.33
C GLY A 161 -22.88 -7.11 -2.59
#